data_AF-A0A7K3IUC1-F1
#
_entry.id   AF-A0A7K3IUC1-F1
#
_cell.length_a   1.000
_cell.length_b   1.000
_cell.length_c   1.000
_cell.angle_alpha   90.00
_cell.angle_beta   90.00
_cell.angle_gamma   90.00
#
_symmetry.space_group_name_H-M   'P 1'
#
loop_
_entity.id
_entity.type
_entity.pdbx_description
1 polymer ?
#
loop_
_entity_poly.entity_id
_entity_poly.type
_entity_poly.pdbx_seq_one_letter_code
_entity_poly.pdbx_strand_id
1 'polypeptide(L)'
;MSLKLILLAVFGIAMAHLEGVVVVYLRKALGILDTESNNEAVKTFPKRYLQIEMTREAATIIMLLVIAYLVGTSWVERGIFFLWTFAFWDLFYYVSLYILIKWPPTFRTTDVLFLIPVPWISPVWFPIAVSSVTIIVIVVLYILNILN
;
A
#
# COMPACT_ATOMS: atom_id res chain seq x y z
N MET A 1 18.52 12.79 7.67
CA MET A 1 17.91 11.58 7.05
C MET A 1 17.01 10.80 8.01
N SER A 2 17.49 10.37 9.19
CA SER A 2 16.78 9.43 10.08
C SER A 2 15.39 9.88 10.52
N LEU A 3 15.24 11.12 10.99
CA LEU A 3 13.92 11.64 11.41
C LEU A 3 12.92 11.62 10.24
N LYS A 4 13.36 11.96 9.02
CA LYS A 4 12.52 11.91 7.81
C LYS A 4 12.04 10.48 7.56
N LEU A 5 12.93 9.48 7.64
CA LEU A 5 12.57 8.07 7.46
C LEU A 5 11.54 7.60 8.50
N ILE A 6 11.74 7.95 9.78
CA ILE A 6 10.78 7.58 10.83
C ILE A 6 9.41 8.22 10.57
N LEU A 7 9.38 9.53 10.29
CA LEU A 7 8.12 10.24 10.04
C LEU A 7 7.40 9.72 8.78
N LEU A 8 8.14 9.41 7.71
CA LEU A 8 7.58 8.82 6.49
C LEU A 8 7.06 7.40 6.72
N ALA A 9 7.74 6.59 7.54
CA ALA A 9 7.24 5.27 7.92
C ALA A 9 5.93 5.40 8.70
N VAL A 10 5.88 6.27 9.71
CA VAL A 10 4.65 6.53 10.49
C VAL A 10 3.52 7.04 9.59
N PHE A 11 3.83 7.96 8.67
CA PHE A 11 2.87 8.47 7.69
C PHE A 11 2.32 7.35 6.79
N GLY A 12 3.20 6.51 6.22
CA GLY A 12 2.81 5.38 5.37
C GLY A 12 1.93 4.37 6.13
N ILE A 13 2.29 4.04 7.37
CA ILE A 13 1.50 3.14 8.23
C ILE A 13 0.09 3.70 8.50
N ALA A 14 0.01 4.98 8.88
CA ALA A 14 -1.27 5.64 9.15
C ALA A 14 -2.15 5.71 7.89
N MET A 15 -1.54 6.06 6.75
CA MET A 15 -2.20 6.11 5.45
C MET A 15 -2.73 4.72 5.03
N ALA A 16 -1.94 3.66 5.25
CA ALA A 16 -2.34 2.30 4.97
C ALA A 16 -3.53 1.85 5.83
N HIS A 17 -3.54 2.25 7.10
CA HIS A 17 -4.67 1.96 7.97
C HIS A 17 -5.94 2.65 7.49
N LEU A 18 -5.85 3.95 7.16
CA LEU A 18 -6.96 4.72 6.59
C LEU A 18 -7.53 4.04 5.33
N GLU A 19 -6.66 3.62 4.43
CA GLU A 19 -7.06 2.91 3.22
C GLU A 19 -7.75 1.57 3.53
N GLY A 20 -7.19 0.77 4.43
CA GLY A 20 -7.82 -0.48 4.88
C GLY A 20 -9.21 -0.25 5.48
N VAL A 21 -9.42 0.82 6.25
CA VAL A 21 -10.74 1.19 6.79
C VAL A 21 -11.73 1.51 5.67
N VAL A 22 -11.31 2.29 4.65
CA VAL A 22 -12.16 2.62 3.49
C VAL A 22 -12.56 1.35 2.74
N VAL A 23 -11.62 0.44 2.48
CA VAL A 23 -11.88 -0.84 1.79
C VAL A 23 -12.89 -1.69 2.58
N VAL A 24 -12.75 -1.77 3.91
CA VAL A 24 -13.70 -2.51 4.75
C VAL A 24 -15.11 -1.90 4.68
N TYR A 25 -15.23 -0.57 4.75
CA TYR A 25 -16.52 0.08 4.61
C TYR A 25 -17.13 -0.10 3.23
N LEU A 26 -16.34 -0.06 2.18
CA LEU A 26 -16.80 -0.28 0.81
C LEU A 26 -17.34 -1.71 0.63
N ARG A 27 -16.58 -2.72 1.08
CA ARG A 27 -17.02 -4.13 1.03
C ARG A 27 -18.35 -4.31 1.75
N LYS A 28 -18.47 -3.75 2.95
CA LYS A 28 -19.70 -3.83 3.75
C LYS A 28 -20.87 -3.10 3.09
N ALA A 29 -20.65 -1.92 2.52
CA ALA A 29 -21.68 -1.16 1.82
C ALA A 29 -22.20 -1.88 0.57
N LEU A 30 -21.39 -2.76 -0.02
CA LEU A 30 -21.74 -3.56 -1.20
C LEU A 30 -22.28 -4.96 -0.84
N GLY A 31 -22.38 -5.30 0.44
CA GLY A 31 -22.88 -6.60 0.90
C GLY A 31 -21.92 -7.77 0.65
N ILE A 32 -20.63 -7.48 0.44
CA ILE A 32 -19.58 -8.48 0.20
C ILE A 32 -19.16 -9.07 1.55
N LEU A 33 -19.10 -10.40 1.66
CA LEU A 33 -18.68 -11.07 2.89
C LEU A 33 -17.18 -10.85 3.15
N ASP A 34 -16.80 -10.69 4.42
CA ASP A 34 -15.43 -10.39 4.85
C ASP A 34 -14.39 -11.44 4.40
N THR A 35 -14.85 -12.65 4.05
CA THR A 35 -14.05 -13.79 3.59
C THR A 35 -13.74 -13.81 2.11
N GLU A 36 -14.43 -13.02 1.28
CA GLU A 36 -14.20 -13.01 -0.18
C GLU A 36 -12.90 -12.29 -0.55
N SER A 37 -12.21 -12.79 -1.58
CA SER A 37 -11.00 -12.15 -2.09
C SER A 37 -11.33 -10.81 -2.76
N ASN A 38 -10.38 -9.86 -2.79
CA ASN A 38 -10.57 -8.62 -3.57
C ASN A 38 -10.86 -8.90 -5.05
N ASN A 39 -10.35 -10.00 -5.60
CA ASN A 39 -10.64 -10.43 -6.96
C ASN A 39 -12.12 -10.79 -7.18
N GLU A 40 -12.74 -11.46 -6.22
CA GLU A 40 -14.17 -11.81 -6.27
C GLU A 40 -15.03 -10.59 -5.97
N ALA A 41 -14.59 -9.77 -5.01
CA ALA A 41 -15.21 -8.49 -4.71
C ALA A 41 -15.33 -7.67 -6.00
N VAL A 42 -14.22 -7.37 -6.69
CA VAL A 42 -14.12 -6.54 -7.90
C VAL A 42 -15.04 -6.99 -9.03
N LYS A 43 -15.28 -8.30 -9.20
CA LYS A 43 -16.19 -8.83 -10.24
C LYS A 43 -17.65 -8.50 -10.01
N THR A 44 -18.03 -8.24 -8.76
CA THR A 44 -19.41 -7.95 -8.34
C THR A 44 -19.70 -6.44 -8.32
N PHE A 45 -18.69 -5.59 -8.53
CA PHE A 45 -18.86 -4.12 -8.49
C PHE A 45 -19.69 -3.61 -9.67
N PRO A 46 -20.71 -2.78 -9.42
CA PRO A 46 -21.24 -1.90 -10.44
C PRO A 46 -20.11 -1.02 -10.98
N LYS A 47 -20.03 -0.84 -12.30
CA LYS A 47 -18.94 -0.10 -12.99
C LYS A 47 -18.59 1.25 -12.37
N ARG A 48 -19.59 1.95 -11.82
CA ARG A 48 -19.41 3.24 -11.13
C ARG A 48 -18.53 3.13 -9.89
N TYR A 49 -18.72 2.12 -9.04
CA TYR A 49 -17.94 1.95 -7.82
C TYR A 49 -16.51 1.49 -8.14
N LEU A 50 -16.32 0.71 -9.20
CA LEU A 50 -14.99 0.37 -9.69
C LEU A 50 -14.20 1.61 -10.11
N GLN A 51 -14.85 2.56 -10.79
CA GLN A 51 -14.21 3.84 -11.14
C GLN A 51 -13.85 4.67 -9.91
N ILE A 52 -14.70 4.65 -8.86
CA ILE A 52 -14.39 5.32 -7.59
C ILE A 52 -13.14 4.70 -6.94
N GLU A 53 -13.04 3.38 -6.91
CA GLU A 53 -11.84 2.70 -6.40
C GLU A 53 -10.58 3.04 -7.20
N MET A 54 -10.69 3.08 -8.53
CA MET A 54 -9.59 3.55 -9.38
C MET A 54 -9.18 4.99 -9.00
N THR A 55 -10.13 5.91 -8.80
CA THR A 55 -9.78 7.28 -8.39
C THR A 55 -9.14 7.36 -7.01
N ARG A 56 -9.53 6.47 -6.09
CA ARG A 56 -8.93 6.36 -4.76
C ARG A 56 -7.49 5.87 -4.83
N GLU A 57 -7.21 4.82 -5.61
CA GLU A 57 -5.85 4.33 -5.84
C GLU A 57 -4.96 5.40 -6.50
N ALA A 58 -5.49 6.13 -7.49
CA ALA A 58 -4.78 7.25 -8.11
C ALA A 58 -4.44 8.34 -7.09
N ALA A 59 -5.37 8.66 -6.18
CA ALA A 59 -5.14 9.61 -5.11
C ALA A 59 -4.03 9.13 -4.15
N THR A 60 -4.02 7.85 -3.77
CA THR A 60 -2.95 7.25 -2.96
C THR A 60 -1.58 7.42 -3.62
N ILE A 61 -1.45 7.10 -4.92
CA ILE A 61 -0.20 7.25 -5.67
C ILE A 61 0.25 8.72 -5.70
N ILE A 62 -0.68 9.65 -5.97
CA ILE A 62 -0.38 11.09 -5.97
C ILE A 62 0.13 11.55 -4.60
N MET A 63 -0.53 11.14 -3.51
CA MET A 63 -0.11 11.50 -2.15
C MET A 63 1.32 11.01 -1.86
N LEU A 64 1.65 9.77 -2.24
CA LEU A 64 3.00 9.20 -2.07
C LEU A 64 4.04 9.95 -2.91
N LEU A 65 3.72 10.30 -4.16
CA LEU A 65 4.61 11.08 -5.02
C LEU A 65 4.86 12.49 -4.46
N VAL A 66 3.80 13.15 -4.00
CA VAL A 66 3.87 14.52 -3.46
C VAL A 66 4.70 14.55 -2.18
N ILE A 67 4.45 13.65 -1.21
CA ILE A 67 5.21 13.65 0.04
C ILE A 67 6.70 13.36 -0.20
N ALA A 68 7.00 12.42 -1.10
CA ALA A 68 8.38 12.10 -1.48
C ALA A 68 9.08 13.29 -2.15
N TYR A 69 8.37 14.01 -3.04
CA TYR A 69 8.88 15.21 -3.70
C TYR A 69 9.17 16.35 -2.71
N LEU A 70 8.27 16.58 -1.75
CA LEU A 70 8.39 17.64 -0.75
C LEU A 70 9.51 17.38 0.26
N VAL A 71 9.73 16.12 0.66
CA VAL A 71 10.70 15.77 1.70
C VAL A 71 12.12 15.57 1.13
N GLY A 72 12.23 15.14 -0.13
CA GLY A 72 13.48 14.86 -0.83
C GLY A 72 14.14 16.08 -1.45
N THR A 73 15.42 16.28 -1.13
CA THR A 73 16.23 17.40 -1.64
C THR A 73 16.88 17.09 -3.00
N SER A 74 17.15 15.81 -3.29
CA SER A 74 17.71 15.32 -4.55
C SER A 74 16.77 14.31 -5.23
N TRP A 75 16.96 14.05 -6.53
CA TRP A 75 16.19 13.02 -7.24
C TRP A 75 16.34 11.63 -6.63
N VAL A 76 17.53 11.32 -6.10
CA VAL A 76 17.81 10.04 -5.41
C VAL A 76 17.05 9.98 -4.09
N GLU A 77 17.11 11.03 -3.27
CA GLU A 77 16.34 11.09 -2.01
C GLU A 77 14.84 10.99 -2.25
N ARG A 78 14.31 11.66 -3.28
CA ARG A 78 12.89 11.58 -3.64
C ARG A 78 12.49 10.14 -4.00
N GLY A 79 13.32 9.45 -4.78
CA GLY A 79 13.10 8.04 -5.09
C GLY A 79 13.11 7.15 -3.85
N ILE A 80 14.09 7.35 -2.96
CA ILE A 80 14.21 6.59 -1.71
C ILE A 80 13.01 6.84 -0.80
N PHE A 81 12.61 8.09 -0.61
CA PHE A 81 11.47 8.44 0.24
C PHE A 81 10.15 7.95 -0.33
N PHE A 82 9.99 7.96 -1.65
CA PHE A 82 8.85 7.32 -2.30
C PHE A 82 8.83 5.82 -2.01
N LEU A 83 9.91 5.09 -2.31
CA LEU A 83 10.00 3.64 -2.11
C LEU A 83 9.83 3.25 -0.64
N TRP A 84 10.42 4.02 0.27
CA TRP A 84 10.29 3.83 1.70
C TRP A 84 8.84 3.96 2.16
N THR A 85 8.19 5.08 1.83
CA THR A 85 6.81 5.34 2.23
C THR A 85 5.84 4.35 1.59
N PHE A 86 6.06 4.04 0.30
CA PHE A 86 5.29 3.04 -0.45
C PHE A 86 5.39 1.65 0.20
N ALA A 87 6.60 1.19 0.54
CA ALA A 87 6.80 -0.13 1.13
C ALA A 87 6.14 -0.26 2.51
N PHE A 88 6.18 0.79 3.34
CA PHE A 88 5.45 0.81 4.60
C PHE A 88 3.93 0.83 4.37
N TRP A 89 3.45 1.64 3.42
CA TRP A 89 2.04 1.70 3.10
C TRP A 89 1.50 0.33 2.63
N ASP A 90 2.18 -0.28 1.66
CA ASP A 90 1.80 -1.56 1.06
C ASP A 90 1.82 -2.71 2.08
N LEU A 91 2.86 -2.80 2.91
CA LEU A 91 2.95 -3.83 3.94
C LEU A 91 1.86 -3.67 5.02
N PHE A 92 1.67 -2.44 5.52
CA PHE A 92 0.74 -2.19 6.61
C PHE A 92 -0.72 -2.14 6.17
N TYR A 93 -0.98 -2.07 4.86
CA TYR A 93 -2.33 -2.24 4.33
C TYR A 93 -2.84 -3.65 4.66
N TYR A 94 -2.01 -4.68 4.42
CA TYR A 94 -2.33 -6.07 4.79
C TYR A 94 -2.47 -6.24 6.31
N VAL A 95 -1.61 -5.59 7.10
CA VAL A 95 -1.72 -5.62 8.58
C VAL A 95 -3.04 -5.00 9.03
N SER A 96 -3.43 -3.86 8.46
CA SER A 96 -4.69 -3.18 8.75
C SER A 96 -5.90 -4.07 8.42
N LEU A 97 -5.93 -4.65 7.22
CA LEU A 97 -6.99 -5.58 6.83
C LEU A 97 -7.05 -6.81 7.73
N TYR A 98 -5.91 -7.32 8.18
CA TYR A 98 -5.87 -8.47 9.07
C TYR A 98 -6.44 -8.14 10.45
N ILE A 99 -6.16 -6.94 10.97
CA ILE A 99 -6.73 -6.47 12.24
C ILE A 99 -8.25 -6.29 12.11
N LEU A 100 -8.72 -5.69 11.02
CA LEU A 100 -10.12 -5.32 10.86
C LEU A 100 -11.02 -6.52 10.50
N ILE A 101 -10.59 -7.36 9.56
CA ILE A 101 -11.44 -8.41 8.95
C ILE A 101 -10.75 -9.77 8.84
N LYS A 102 -9.58 -9.96 9.48
CA LYS A 102 -8.78 -11.21 9.42
C LYS A 102 -8.38 -11.63 8.00
N TRP A 103 -8.33 -10.66 7.09
CA TRP A 103 -7.86 -10.87 5.73
C TRP A 103 -6.39 -10.44 5.61
N PRO A 104 -5.51 -11.18 4.93
CA PRO A 104 -5.80 -12.40 4.18
C PRO A 104 -5.74 -13.65 5.07
N PRO A 105 -6.55 -14.68 4.76
CA PRO A 105 -6.53 -15.94 5.52
C PRO A 105 -5.22 -16.71 5.33
N THR A 106 -4.57 -16.57 4.18
CA THR A 106 -3.25 -17.14 3.90
C THR A 106 -2.42 -16.20 3.03
N PHE A 107 -1.09 -16.28 3.12
CA PHE A 107 -0.20 -15.51 2.24
C PHE A 107 -0.29 -15.93 0.75
N ARG A 108 -0.88 -17.09 0.45
CA ARG A 108 -1.09 -17.57 -0.92
C ARG A 108 -2.40 -17.10 -1.54
N THR A 109 -3.27 -16.44 -0.76
CA THR A 109 -4.51 -15.88 -1.26
C THR A 109 -4.22 -14.86 -2.35
N THR A 110 -4.93 -14.94 -3.47
CA THR A 110 -4.78 -14.02 -4.59
C THR A 110 -5.47 -12.70 -4.30
N ASP A 111 -4.75 -11.61 -4.46
CA ASP A 111 -5.22 -10.25 -4.26
C ASP A 111 -5.20 -9.43 -5.54
N VAL A 112 -5.94 -8.32 -5.54
CA VAL A 112 -5.83 -7.24 -6.52
C VAL A 112 -5.02 -6.13 -5.86
N LEU A 113 -3.77 -5.96 -6.27
CA LEU A 113 -2.84 -5.00 -5.68
C LEU A 113 -3.19 -3.57 -6.09
N PHE A 114 -3.49 -3.39 -7.37
CA PHE A 114 -3.89 -2.12 -7.99
C PHE A 114 -4.78 -2.42 -9.19
N LEU A 115 -5.78 -1.57 -9.43
CA LEU A 115 -6.64 -1.59 -10.61
C LEU A 115 -6.08 -0.76 -11.78
N ILE A 116 -5.27 0.27 -11.49
CA ILE A 116 -4.68 1.17 -12.48
C ILE A 116 -3.22 0.77 -12.79
N PRO A 117 -2.75 0.87 -14.07
CA PRO A 117 -3.51 1.17 -15.29
C PRO A 117 -4.29 -0.04 -15.82
N VAL A 118 -3.91 -1.23 -15.38
CA VAL A 118 -4.59 -2.51 -15.60
C VAL A 118 -4.59 -3.27 -14.27
N PRO A 119 -5.52 -4.20 -14.00
CA PRO A 119 -5.53 -4.93 -12.74
C PRO A 119 -4.26 -5.76 -12.52
N TRP A 120 -3.53 -5.45 -11.45
CA TRP A 120 -2.37 -6.19 -10.98
C TRP A 120 -2.83 -7.25 -9.98
N ILE A 121 -2.84 -8.49 -10.43
CA ILE A 121 -3.31 -9.62 -9.64
C ILE A 121 -2.12 -10.47 -9.24
N SER A 122 -1.94 -10.68 -7.94
CA SER A 122 -0.81 -11.46 -7.41
C SER A 122 -1.17 -12.10 -6.07
N PRO A 123 -0.55 -13.21 -5.68
CA PRO A 123 -0.62 -13.71 -4.31
C PRO A 123 -0.05 -12.69 -3.31
N VAL A 124 -0.67 -12.59 -2.12
CA VAL A 124 -0.29 -11.62 -1.07
C VAL A 124 1.18 -11.71 -0.64
N TRP A 125 1.80 -12.89 -0.65
CA TRP A 125 3.21 -13.02 -0.28
C TRP A 125 4.14 -12.18 -1.16
N PHE A 126 3.76 -11.92 -2.42
CA PHE A 126 4.59 -11.19 -3.38
C PHE A 126 4.78 -9.71 -3.00
N PRO A 127 3.73 -8.88 -2.85
CA PRO A 127 3.88 -7.49 -2.42
C PRO A 127 4.55 -7.39 -1.04
N ILE A 128 4.16 -8.26 -0.08
CA ILE A 128 4.79 -8.31 1.25
C ILE A 128 6.30 -8.54 1.15
N ALA A 129 6.74 -9.48 0.30
CA ALA A 129 8.15 -9.78 0.12
C ALA A 129 8.90 -8.61 -0.52
N VAL A 130 8.36 -8.01 -1.58
CA VAL A 130 8.96 -6.86 -2.26
C VAL A 130 9.10 -5.69 -1.29
N SER A 131 8.02 -5.32 -0.59
CA SER A 131 8.02 -4.23 0.39
C SER A 131 8.99 -4.47 1.54
N SER A 132 9.06 -5.70 2.05
CA SER A 132 10.01 -6.08 3.11
C SER A 132 11.47 -5.95 2.64
N VAL A 133 11.78 -6.45 1.44
CA VAL A 133 13.13 -6.34 0.85
C VAL A 133 13.50 -4.88 0.61
N THR A 134 12.58 -4.06 0.09
CA THR A 134 12.81 -2.63 -0.12
C THR A 134 13.16 -1.91 1.19
N ILE A 135 12.42 -2.18 2.27
CA ILE A 135 12.71 -1.61 3.60
C ILE A 135 14.11 -2.05 4.06
N ILE A 136 14.42 -3.34 3.99
CA ILE A 136 15.72 -3.88 4.42
C ILE A 136 16.87 -3.24 3.64
N VAL A 137 16.76 -3.14 2.32
CA VAL A 137 17.79 -2.54 1.47
C VAL A 137 18.02 -1.08 1.84
N ILE A 138 16.96 -0.28 2.01
CA ILE A 138 17.09 1.13 2.38
C ILE A 138 17.73 1.27 3.77
N VAL A 139 17.34 0.44 4.74
CA VAL A 139 17.96 0.42 6.08
C VAL A 139 19.44 0.08 5.99
N VAL A 140 19.83 -0.94 5.22
CA VAL A 140 21.23 -1.34 5.05
C VAL A 140 22.04 -0.23 4.40
N LEU A 141 21.55 0.37 3.30
CA LEU A 141 22.23 1.47 2.62
C LEU A 141 22.37 2.70 3.53
N TYR A 142 21.39 2.94 4.40
CA TYR A 142 21.44 4.00 5.39
C TYR A 142 22.49 3.73 6.48
N ILE A 143 22.53 2.51 7.04
CA ILE A 143 23.51 2.11 8.06
C ILE A 143 24.94 2.15 7.51
N LEU A 144 25.13 1.80 6.25
CA LEU A 144 26.43 1.85 5.58
C LEU A 144 26.89 3.27 5.20
N ASN A 145 26.14 4.31 5.58
CA ASN A 145 26.40 5.73 5.23
C ASN A 145 26.53 5.96 3.70
N ILE A 146 25.87 5.13 2.90
CA ILE A 146 25.76 5.34 1.44
C ILE A 146 24.67 6.38 1.17
N LEU A 147 23.65 6.44 2.02
CA LEU A 147 22.60 7.45 2.02
C LEU A 147 22.91 8.48 3.11
N ASN A 148 23.63 9.55 2.75
CA ASN A 148 23.92 10.69 3.65
C ASN A 148 22.72 11.62 3.79
#